data_AF-A0A0G0KZC8-F1
#
_entry.id   AF-A0A0G0KZC8-F1
#
_cell.length_a   1.000
_cell.length_b   1.000
_cell.length_c   1.000
_cell.angle_alpha   90.00
_cell.angle_beta   90.00
_cell.angle_gamma   90.00
#
_symmetry.space_group_name_H-M   'P 1'
#
loop_
_entity.id
_entity.type
_entity.pdbx_description
1 polymer ?
#
loop_
_entity_poly.entity_id
_entity_poly.type
_entity_poly.pdbx_seq_one_letter_code
_entity_poly.pdbx_strand_id
1 'polypeptide(L)'
;TFADYVGIEIFEESTLDLGEQFGTKLKLFRNDQVLPRIYFTPEALVAENEDEAFKKVTSLEHYGPKTVILENKPNILPEEFTGVIDDFRKDNPVEIINYEDQKVEIEADIKTHGFLVLSDSFYPGWKVRIDGTEGKILRANYLVRAVELDPGKHKVEFYYDPVSFRVGLIISLFASGIVVILIVGMKMLNQFSIFKNQFTKK
;
A
#
# COMPACT_ATOMS: atom_id res chain seq x y z
N THR A 1 4.29 26.53 19.08
CA THR A 1 5.25 25.48 19.49
C THR A 1 5.08 24.27 18.58
N PHE A 2 5.97 23.25 18.59
CA PHE A 2 5.79 22.04 17.77
C PHE A 2 4.40 21.43 17.97
N ALA A 3 3.88 21.42 19.22
CA ALA A 3 2.55 20.93 19.55
C ALA A 3 1.41 21.69 18.85
N ASP A 4 1.44 23.03 18.86
CA ASP A 4 0.45 23.85 18.14
C ASP A 4 0.50 23.61 16.62
N TYR A 5 1.68 23.27 16.10
CA TYR A 5 1.91 23.05 14.69
C TYR A 5 1.39 21.69 14.18
N VAL A 6 1.51 20.62 14.99
CA VAL A 6 0.95 19.30 14.66
C VAL A 6 -0.46 19.06 15.21
N GLY A 7 -1.13 20.10 15.71
CA GLY A 7 -2.48 19.98 16.27
C GLY A 7 -2.57 19.06 17.50
N ILE A 8 -1.48 18.94 18.25
CA ILE A 8 -1.44 18.18 19.50
C ILE A 8 -1.92 19.11 20.61
N GLU A 9 -3.14 18.87 21.11
CA GLU A 9 -3.57 19.45 22.37
C GLU A 9 -2.71 18.85 23.50
N ILE A 10 -1.94 19.71 24.17
CA ILE A 10 -1.22 19.33 25.39
C ILE A 10 -2.27 19.28 26.50
N PHE A 11 -2.79 18.08 26.77
CA PHE A 11 -3.45 17.85 28.04
C PHE A 11 -2.39 17.93 29.14
N GLU A 12 -2.28 19.08 29.80
CA GLU A 12 -1.75 19.09 31.15
C GLU A 12 -2.76 18.33 32.02
N GLU A 13 -2.24 17.37 32.79
CA GLU A 13 -2.93 16.70 33.90
C GLU A 13 -3.69 15.40 33.57
N SER A 14 -2.92 14.32 33.40
CA SER A 14 -2.83 13.34 34.48
C SER A 14 -1.41 12.81 34.51
N THR A 15 -0.67 13.16 35.56
CA THR A 15 0.57 12.48 35.89
C THR A 15 0.23 11.04 36.20
N LEU A 16 0.24 10.17 35.18
CA LEU A 16 0.28 8.74 35.41
C LEU A 16 1.62 8.49 36.09
N ASP A 17 1.60 8.41 37.43
CA ASP A 17 2.75 8.02 38.22
C ASP A 17 2.99 6.52 37.97
N LEU A 18 3.72 6.25 36.89
CA LEU A 18 4.16 4.90 36.52
C LEU A 18 5.29 4.38 37.43
N GLY A 19 5.50 5.03 38.59
CA GLY A 19 6.50 4.70 39.58
C GLY A 19 7.91 5.15 39.18
N GLU A 20 8.79 5.24 40.17
CA GLU A 20 10.20 5.66 40.04
C GLU A 20 11.07 4.81 39.10
N GLN A 21 10.53 3.77 38.43
CA GLN A 21 11.31 2.88 37.57
C GLN A 21 12.02 3.59 36.41
N PHE A 22 11.56 4.78 35.99
CA PHE A 22 12.11 5.47 34.81
C PHE A 22 12.80 6.81 35.09
N GLY A 23 12.91 7.25 36.35
CA GLY A 23 13.68 8.45 36.75
C GLY A 23 13.35 9.76 36.00
N THR A 24 12.26 9.81 35.25
CA THR A 24 11.92 10.91 34.32
C THR A 24 10.41 11.16 34.33
N LYS A 25 10.00 12.43 34.21
CA LYS A 25 8.60 12.82 34.08
C LYS A 25 8.11 12.46 32.67
N LEU A 26 7.27 11.43 32.55
CA LEU A 26 6.61 11.08 31.29
C LEU A 26 5.50 12.09 30.98
N LYS A 27 5.45 12.57 29.73
CA LYS A 27 4.35 13.38 29.20
C LYS A 27 3.61 12.57 28.15
N LEU A 28 2.32 12.35 28.36
CA LEU A 28 1.44 11.71 27.38
C LEU A 28 0.85 12.80 26.48
N PHE A 29 0.91 12.58 25.17
CA PHE A 29 0.33 13.49 24.17
C PHE A 29 -0.74 12.73 23.39
N ARG A 30 -1.86 13.40 23.12
CA ARG A 30 -2.93 12.89 22.26
C ARG A 30 -2.93 13.71 20.97
N ASN A 31 -2.94 13.03 19.83
CA ASN A 31 -3.07 13.67 18.52
C ASN A 31 -4.45 13.35 17.95
N ASP A 32 -5.39 14.28 18.09
CA ASP A 32 -6.75 14.14 17.54
C ASP A 32 -6.82 14.49 16.04
N GLN A 33 -5.73 15.03 15.48
CA GLN A 33 -5.59 15.35 14.06
C GLN A 33 -4.92 14.22 13.26
N VAL A 34 -4.89 13.00 13.81
CA VAL A 34 -4.30 11.85 13.12
C VAL A 34 -5.15 11.49 11.90
N LEU A 35 -4.50 11.41 10.74
CA LEU A 35 -5.15 10.88 9.55
C LEU A 35 -5.39 9.37 9.72
N PRO A 36 -6.62 8.90 9.47
CA PRO A 36 -6.89 7.47 9.48
C PRO A 36 -6.08 6.78 8.38
N ARG A 37 -5.93 5.45 8.52
CA ARG A 37 -5.19 4.65 7.55
C ARG A 37 -5.76 4.77 6.12
N ILE A 38 -7.06 4.91 6.02
CA ILE A 38 -7.78 5.22 4.79
C ILE A 38 -8.49 6.55 4.95
N TYR A 39 -8.39 7.42 3.94
CA TYR A 39 -9.17 8.65 3.89
C TYR A 39 -9.45 9.06 2.46
N PHE A 40 -10.49 9.88 2.28
CA PHE A 40 -10.81 10.52 1.01
C PHE A 40 -10.45 12.00 1.05
N THR A 41 -9.99 12.53 -0.09
CA THR A 41 -9.51 13.91 -0.19
C THR A 41 -9.88 14.55 -1.53
N PRO A 42 -10.29 15.83 -1.57
CA PRO A 42 -10.75 16.47 -2.80
C PRO A 42 -9.61 17.01 -3.67
N GLU A 43 -8.51 17.46 -3.07
CA GLU A 43 -7.43 18.10 -3.80
C GLU A 43 -6.26 17.16 -4.04
N ALA A 44 -5.55 17.41 -5.14
CA ALA A 44 -4.23 16.85 -5.35
C ALA A 44 -3.24 17.90 -5.88
N LEU A 45 -1.97 17.70 -5.59
CA LEU A 45 -0.87 18.43 -6.21
C LEU A 45 0.02 17.44 -6.92
N VAL A 46 0.31 17.67 -8.20
CA VAL A 46 1.22 16.81 -8.95
C VAL A 46 2.65 17.30 -8.73
N ALA A 47 3.55 16.39 -8.37
CA ALA A 47 4.99 16.60 -8.37
C ALA A 47 5.57 16.11 -9.70
N GLU A 48 6.53 16.86 -10.24
CA GLU A 48 7.26 16.51 -11.46
C GLU A 48 8.23 15.35 -11.24
N ASN A 49 8.75 15.22 -10.01
CA ASN A 49 9.70 14.17 -9.64
C ASN A 49 9.65 13.85 -8.12
N GLU A 50 10.37 12.80 -7.76
CA GLU A 50 10.45 12.27 -6.40
C GLU A 50 11.00 13.30 -5.38
N ASP A 51 12.01 14.10 -5.77
CA ASP A 51 12.58 15.14 -4.89
C ASP A 51 11.59 16.26 -4.60
N GLU A 52 10.81 16.67 -5.61
CA GLU A 52 9.75 17.67 -5.44
C GLU A 52 8.60 17.11 -4.60
N ALA A 53 8.20 15.85 -4.81
CA ALA A 53 7.18 15.19 -4.00
C ALA A 53 7.60 15.17 -2.53
N PHE A 54 8.85 14.78 -2.23
CA PHE A 54 9.38 14.80 -0.89
C PHE A 54 9.37 16.20 -0.27
N LYS A 55 9.82 17.22 -1.02
CA LYS A 55 9.80 18.63 -0.56
C LYS A 55 8.38 19.10 -0.25
N LYS A 56 7.39 18.79 -1.10
CA LYS A 56 5.99 19.16 -0.87
C LYS A 56 5.41 18.45 0.36
N VAL A 57 5.68 17.15 0.54
CA VAL A 57 5.18 16.38 1.70
C VAL A 57 5.80 16.87 3.00
N THR A 58 7.06 17.27 2.98
CA THR A 58 7.75 17.80 4.17
C THR A 58 7.49 19.28 4.41
N SER A 59 6.84 19.98 3.48
CA SER A 59 6.48 21.38 3.66
C SER A 59 5.19 21.49 4.48
N LEU A 60 5.24 22.42 5.42
CA LEU A 60 4.13 22.74 6.32
C LEU A 60 2.92 23.37 5.60
N GLU A 61 3.13 23.80 4.36
CA GLU A 61 2.13 24.46 3.51
C GLU A 61 1.19 23.47 2.82
N HIS A 62 1.71 22.28 2.45
CA HIS A 62 0.97 21.30 1.64
C HIS A 62 0.69 19.99 2.37
N TYR A 63 1.34 19.76 3.51
CA TYR A 63 1.05 18.59 4.33
C TYR A 63 -0.24 18.81 5.13
N GLY A 64 -1.30 18.12 4.72
CA GLY A 64 -2.59 18.24 5.42
C GLY A 64 -3.63 17.24 4.95
N PRO A 65 -4.79 17.18 5.64
CA PRO A 65 -5.86 16.23 5.34
C PRO A 65 -6.59 16.51 4.01
N LYS A 66 -6.36 17.66 3.39
CA LYS A 66 -7.10 18.17 2.23
C LYS A 66 -6.46 17.86 0.89
N THR A 67 -5.15 17.68 0.87
CA THR A 67 -4.36 17.66 -0.36
C THR A 67 -3.49 16.42 -0.39
N VAL A 68 -3.59 15.63 -1.46
CA VAL A 68 -2.68 14.52 -1.72
C VAL A 68 -1.62 14.93 -2.73
N ILE A 69 -0.35 14.65 -2.45
CA ILE A 69 0.74 14.94 -3.39
C ILE A 69 0.95 13.70 -4.26
N LEU A 70 0.74 13.82 -5.56
CA LEU A 70 0.80 12.73 -6.53
C LEU A 70 2.07 12.82 -7.38
N GLU A 71 2.79 11.72 -7.53
CA GLU A 71 3.94 11.63 -8.46
C GLU A 71 3.50 11.26 -9.89
N ASN A 72 2.25 10.85 -10.06
CA ASN A 72 1.68 10.52 -11.37
C ASN A 72 0.49 11.43 -11.64
N LYS A 73 0.39 11.91 -12.90
CA LYS A 73 -0.73 12.76 -13.30
C LYS A 73 -2.07 11.99 -13.16
N PRO A 74 -3.07 12.56 -12.45
CA PRO A 74 -4.43 12.04 -12.43
C PRO A 74 -5.13 12.26 -13.79
N ASN A 75 -6.27 11.63 -14.00
CA ASN A 75 -7.06 11.84 -15.22
C ASN A 75 -7.69 13.23 -15.21
N ILE A 76 -8.22 13.64 -14.07
CA ILE A 76 -8.81 14.96 -13.85
C ILE A 76 -7.84 15.81 -13.03
N LEU A 77 -7.57 17.02 -13.52
CA LEU A 77 -6.79 17.99 -12.75
C LEU A 77 -7.68 18.56 -11.63
N PRO A 78 -7.21 18.53 -10.38
CA PRO A 78 -8.00 18.99 -9.24
C PRO A 78 -8.18 20.51 -9.27
N GLU A 79 -9.38 20.93 -8.90
CA GLU A 79 -9.69 22.33 -8.58
C GLU A 79 -9.34 22.61 -7.11
N GLU A 80 -9.19 23.90 -6.76
CA GLU A 80 -8.98 24.32 -5.37
C GLU A 80 -10.24 24.05 -4.53
N PHE A 81 -10.08 23.35 -3.40
CA PHE A 81 -11.18 23.00 -2.52
C PHE A 81 -11.31 24.03 -1.40
N THR A 82 -12.43 24.75 -1.41
CA THR A 82 -12.73 25.81 -0.43
C THR A 82 -13.60 25.35 0.74
N GLY A 83 -13.93 24.06 0.81
CA GLY A 83 -14.82 23.50 1.83
C GLY A 83 -14.15 23.09 3.14
N VAL A 84 -14.97 22.53 4.04
CA VAL A 84 -14.53 21.91 5.30
C VAL A 84 -14.25 20.43 5.05
N ILE A 85 -13.06 19.97 5.42
CA ILE A 85 -12.59 18.61 5.09
C ILE A 85 -13.38 17.51 5.82
N ASP A 86 -13.80 17.78 7.06
CA ASP A 86 -14.54 16.80 7.86
C ASP A 86 -15.96 16.61 7.30
N ASP A 87 -16.63 17.69 6.89
CA ASP A 87 -17.92 17.63 6.21
C ASP A 87 -17.80 16.90 4.88
N PHE A 88 -16.75 17.20 4.10
CA PHE A 88 -16.46 16.50 2.86
C PHE A 88 -16.30 14.98 3.08
N ARG A 89 -15.52 14.56 4.08
CA ARG A 89 -15.32 13.13 4.36
C ARG A 89 -16.56 12.45 4.90
N LYS A 90 -17.37 13.16 5.68
CA LYS A 90 -18.66 12.66 6.15
C LYS A 90 -19.63 12.41 4.99
N ASP A 91 -19.56 13.23 3.96
CA ASP A 91 -20.34 13.10 2.73
C ASP A 91 -19.77 12.10 1.73
N ASN A 92 -18.50 11.71 1.90
CA ASN A 92 -17.77 10.78 1.04
C ASN A 92 -17.11 9.67 1.87
N PRO A 93 -17.88 8.84 2.61
CA PRO A 93 -17.33 7.84 3.49
C PRO A 93 -16.54 6.78 2.72
N VAL A 94 -15.44 6.35 3.34
CA VAL A 94 -14.58 5.27 2.87
C VAL A 94 -14.28 4.33 4.04
N GLU A 95 -14.37 3.03 3.82
CA GLU A 95 -14.20 2.02 4.86
C GLU A 95 -13.44 0.82 4.34
N ILE A 96 -12.49 0.31 5.13
CA ILE A 96 -11.83 -0.97 4.84
C ILE A 96 -12.75 -2.09 5.33
N ILE A 97 -13.26 -2.89 4.40
CA ILE A 97 -14.14 -4.03 4.70
C ILE A 97 -13.37 -5.35 4.86
N ASN A 98 -12.19 -5.47 4.26
CA ASN A 98 -11.30 -6.61 4.46
C ASN A 98 -9.83 -6.16 4.39
N TYR A 99 -9.00 -6.67 5.30
CA TYR A 99 -7.60 -6.33 5.38
C TYR A 99 -6.74 -7.59 5.59
N GLU A 100 -6.00 -7.96 4.56
CA GLU A 100 -5.08 -9.09 4.52
C GLU A 100 -3.70 -8.64 4.01
N ASP A 101 -2.68 -9.46 4.20
CA ASP A 101 -1.30 -9.13 3.81
C ASP A 101 -1.13 -8.84 2.31
N GLN A 102 -1.90 -9.55 1.47
CA GLN A 102 -1.80 -9.48 0.01
C GLN A 102 -3.03 -8.83 -0.63
N LYS A 103 -4.01 -8.39 0.18
CA LYS A 103 -5.28 -7.88 -0.31
C LYS A 103 -5.92 -6.91 0.68
N VAL A 104 -6.37 -5.76 0.18
CA VAL A 104 -7.14 -4.77 0.95
C VAL A 104 -8.40 -4.45 0.14
N GLU A 105 -9.57 -4.69 0.73
CA GLU A 105 -10.86 -4.33 0.13
C GLU A 105 -11.48 -3.17 0.87
N ILE A 106 -11.99 -2.22 0.09
CA ILE A 106 -12.49 -0.94 0.54
C ILE A 106 -13.82 -0.67 -0.14
N GLU A 107 -14.80 -0.20 0.63
CA GLU A 107 -16.03 0.38 0.10
C GLU A 107 -15.99 1.90 0.23
N ALA A 108 -16.50 2.58 -0.79
CA ALA A 108 -16.55 4.03 -0.87
C ALA A 108 -17.93 4.47 -1.40
N ASP A 109 -18.55 5.45 -0.76
CA ASP A 109 -19.79 6.09 -1.25
C ASP A 109 -19.50 7.57 -1.49
N ILE A 110 -19.19 7.91 -2.73
CA ILE A 110 -18.56 9.18 -3.11
C ILE A 110 -19.59 10.07 -3.81
N LYS A 111 -19.79 11.29 -3.29
CA LYS A 111 -20.64 12.32 -3.90
C LYS A 111 -19.88 13.24 -4.85
N THR A 112 -18.58 13.37 -4.66
CA THR A 112 -17.74 14.31 -5.43
C THR A 112 -16.43 13.65 -5.80
N HIS A 113 -15.96 13.90 -7.01
CA HIS A 113 -14.68 13.42 -7.49
C HIS A 113 -13.55 13.72 -6.49
N GLY A 114 -12.61 12.78 -6.34
CA GLY A 114 -11.47 12.96 -5.46
C GLY A 114 -10.57 11.73 -5.39
N PHE A 115 -9.75 11.67 -4.35
CA PHE A 115 -8.72 10.67 -4.19
C PHE A 115 -8.89 9.89 -2.91
N LEU A 116 -8.99 8.58 -3.04
CA LEU A 116 -8.92 7.64 -1.93
C LEU A 116 -7.46 7.34 -1.66
N VAL A 117 -6.99 7.66 -0.47
CA VAL A 117 -5.63 7.42 -0.02
C VAL A 117 -5.61 6.27 0.97
N LEU A 118 -4.75 5.29 0.71
CA LEU A 118 -4.44 4.18 1.60
C LEU A 118 -2.99 4.37 2.09
N SER A 119 -2.83 4.61 3.39
CA SER A 119 -1.57 4.87 4.09
C SER A 119 -0.68 3.63 4.26
N ASP A 120 -0.59 2.83 3.20
CA ASP A 120 0.31 1.69 3.07
C ASP A 120 1.35 1.98 2.02
N SER A 121 2.56 1.44 2.23
CA SER A 121 3.68 1.66 1.33
C SER A 121 3.36 1.29 -0.13
N PHE A 122 3.60 2.24 -1.03
CA PHE A 122 3.65 2.02 -2.46
C PHE A 122 4.84 1.14 -2.78
N TYR A 123 4.58 -0.07 -3.29
CA TYR A 123 5.61 -1.02 -3.68
C TYR A 123 5.26 -1.67 -5.03
N PRO A 124 6.25 -1.91 -5.91
CA PRO A 124 6.02 -2.57 -7.19
C PRO A 124 5.37 -3.96 -7.02
N GLY A 125 4.35 -4.25 -7.84
CA GLY A 125 3.62 -5.52 -7.81
C GLY A 125 2.23 -5.44 -7.16
N TRP A 126 1.93 -4.34 -6.45
CA TRP A 126 0.55 -4.02 -6.11
C TRP A 126 -0.23 -3.57 -7.34
N LYS A 127 -1.47 -4.03 -7.42
CA LYS A 127 -2.46 -3.66 -8.43
C LYS A 127 -3.75 -3.26 -7.74
N VAL A 128 -4.65 -2.64 -8.48
CA VAL A 128 -5.95 -2.22 -7.95
C VAL A 128 -7.06 -2.58 -8.92
N ARG A 129 -8.20 -3.01 -8.39
CA ARG A 129 -9.46 -3.04 -9.12
C ARG A 129 -10.41 -2.01 -8.54
N ILE A 130 -11.12 -1.32 -9.42
CA ILE A 130 -12.23 -0.43 -9.07
C ILE A 130 -13.45 -1.04 -9.76
N ASP A 131 -14.43 -1.46 -8.95
CA ASP A 131 -15.66 -2.13 -9.39
C ASP A 131 -15.40 -3.36 -10.27
N GLY A 132 -14.36 -4.12 -9.90
CA GLY A 132 -13.94 -5.34 -10.61
C GLY A 132 -13.11 -5.11 -11.88
N THR A 133 -12.89 -3.87 -12.29
CA THR A 133 -12.05 -3.52 -13.45
C THR A 133 -10.67 -3.06 -13.01
N GLU A 134 -9.62 -3.38 -13.77
CA GLU A 134 -8.25 -2.95 -13.44
C GLU A 134 -8.14 -1.42 -13.47
N GLY A 135 -7.73 -0.84 -12.35
CA GLY A 135 -7.53 0.59 -12.17
C GLY A 135 -6.05 0.97 -12.13
N LYS A 136 -5.80 2.27 -11.93
CA LYS A 136 -4.46 2.83 -11.81
C LYS A 136 -4.18 3.20 -10.36
N ILE A 137 -3.11 2.64 -9.78
CA ILE A 137 -2.56 3.13 -8.51
C ILE A 137 -1.74 4.38 -8.80
N LEU A 138 -1.99 5.43 -8.03
CA LEU A 138 -1.21 6.65 -7.99
C LEU A 138 -0.27 6.59 -6.78
N ARG A 139 1.02 6.87 -6.98
CA ARG A 139 1.94 7.07 -5.85
C ARG A 139 1.64 8.42 -5.22
N ALA A 140 1.30 8.39 -3.93
CA ALA A 140 0.77 9.50 -3.17
C ALA A 140 1.65 9.79 -1.94
N ASN A 141 1.72 11.05 -1.54
CA ASN A 141 2.48 11.55 -0.39
C ASN A 141 3.85 10.87 -0.24
N TYR A 142 4.56 10.75 -1.37
CA TYR A 142 5.88 10.12 -1.50
C TYR A 142 5.93 8.60 -1.27
N LEU A 143 5.17 8.07 -0.32
CA LEU A 143 5.31 6.67 0.15
C LEU A 143 4.05 5.84 0.03
N VAL A 144 2.88 6.43 -0.15
CA VAL A 144 1.61 5.72 0.01
C VAL A 144 0.86 5.57 -1.30
N ARG A 145 -0.26 4.85 -1.28
CA ARG A 145 -1.05 4.52 -2.47
C ARG A 145 -2.31 5.36 -2.49
N ALA A 146 -2.70 5.81 -3.68
CA ALA A 146 -4.00 6.43 -3.89
C ALA A 146 -4.67 5.91 -5.16
N VAL A 147 -5.99 6.07 -5.22
CA VAL A 147 -6.78 5.93 -6.44
C VAL A 147 -7.69 7.12 -6.61
N GLU A 148 -7.91 7.49 -7.87
CA GLU A 148 -8.89 8.50 -8.28
C GLU A 148 -10.27 7.84 -8.37
N LEU A 149 -11.29 8.46 -7.78
CA LEU A 149 -12.67 7.99 -7.80
C LEU A 149 -13.60 9.12 -8.25
N ASP A 150 -14.54 8.76 -9.12
CA ASP A 150 -15.65 9.62 -9.52
C ASP A 150 -16.82 9.51 -8.54
N PRO A 151 -17.85 10.36 -8.66
CA PRO A 151 -19.07 10.21 -7.86
C PRO A 151 -19.75 8.86 -8.13
N GLY A 152 -20.01 8.11 -7.06
CA GLY A 152 -20.62 6.79 -7.12
C GLY A 152 -20.29 5.92 -5.91
N LYS A 153 -20.90 4.74 -5.88
CA LYS A 153 -20.51 3.68 -4.95
C LYS A 153 -19.45 2.82 -5.60
N HIS A 154 -18.33 2.66 -4.92
CA HIS A 154 -17.18 1.94 -5.43
C HIS A 154 -16.73 0.84 -4.50
N LYS A 155 -16.34 -0.29 -5.08
CA LYS A 155 -15.53 -1.32 -4.42
C LYS A 155 -14.10 -1.22 -4.94
N VAL A 156 -13.17 -0.84 -4.07
CA VAL A 156 -11.75 -0.71 -4.39
C VAL A 156 -11.00 -1.90 -3.77
N GLU A 157 -10.31 -2.67 -4.61
CA GLU A 157 -9.55 -3.85 -4.18
C GLU A 157 -8.08 -3.66 -4.54
N PHE A 158 -7.23 -3.39 -3.55
CA PHE A 158 -5.78 -3.47 -3.74
C PHE A 158 -5.34 -4.93 -3.56
N TYR A 159 -4.54 -5.46 -4.47
CA TYR A 159 -4.04 -6.83 -4.38
C TYR A 159 -2.61 -6.95 -4.89
N TYR A 160 -1.83 -7.85 -4.29
CA TYR A 160 -0.43 -8.05 -4.62
C TYR A 160 -0.26 -9.21 -5.60
N ASP A 161 0.23 -8.91 -6.82
CA ASP A 161 0.44 -9.88 -7.90
C ASP A 161 1.73 -9.55 -8.66
N PRO A 162 2.90 -9.82 -8.05
CA PRO A 162 4.20 -9.47 -8.63
C PRO A 162 4.59 -10.44 -9.75
N VAL A 163 5.16 -9.90 -10.84
CA VAL A 163 5.66 -10.68 -11.98
C VAL A 163 6.78 -11.64 -11.56
N SER A 164 7.60 -11.26 -10.58
CA SER A 164 8.70 -12.07 -10.07
C SER A 164 8.25 -13.42 -9.50
N PHE A 165 7.08 -13.48 -8.88
CA PHE A 165 6.52 -14.73 -8.36
C PHE A 165 6.22 -15.72 -9.50
N ARG A 166 5.59 -15.24 -10.59
CA ARG A 166 5.28 -16.06 -11.77
C ARG A 166 6.56 -16.56 -12.46
N VAL A 167 7.56 -15.69 -12.59
CA VAL A 167 8.86 -16.06 -13.18
C VAL A 167 9.57 -17.09 -12.31
N GLY A 168 9.59 -16.89 -10.99
CA GLY A 168 10.17 -17.83 -10.03
C GLY A 168 9.52 -19.21 -10.12
N LEU A 169 8.18 -19.27 -10.18
CA LEU A 169 7.44 -20.51 -10.34
C LEU A 169 7.85 -21.28 -11.61
N ILE A 170 7.95 -20.58 -12.75
CA ILE A 170 8.38 -21.18 -14.02
C ILE A 170 9.79 -21.76 -13.89
N ILE A 171 10.74 -20.99 -13.35
CA ILE A 171 12.13 -21.44 -13.15
C ILE A 171 12.17 -22.68 -12.24
N SER A 172 11.44 -22.67 -11.13
CA SER A 172 11.36 -23.80 -10.21
C SER A 172 10.80 -25.05 -10.87
N LEU A 173 9.76 -24.92 -11.71
CA LEU A 173 9.19 -26.04 -12.46
C LEU A 173 10.21 -26.62 -13.44
N PHE A 174 10.92 -25.79 -14.21
CA PHE A 174 11.96 -26.27 -15.12
C PHE A 174 13.12 -26.95 -14.38
N ALA A 175 13.60 -26.33 -13.29
CA ALA A 175 14.67 -26.91 -12.47
C ALA A 175 14.25 -28.28 -11.90
N SER A 176 13.04 -28.38 -11.36
CA SER A 176 12.51 -29.66 -10.84
C SER A 176 12.37 -30.72 -11.93
N GLY A 177 11.92 -30.33 -13.14
CA GLY A 177 11.84 -31.21 -14.30
C GLY A 177 13.20 -31.78 -14.71
N ILE A 178 14.24 -30.94 -14.76
CA ILE A 178 15.62 -31.37 -15.05
C ILE A 178 16.10 -32.38 -14.00
N VAL A 179 15.88 -32.10 -12.72
CA VAL A 179 16.26 -33.01 -11.63
C VAL A 179 15.56 -34.37 -11.77
N VAL A 180 14.26 -34.39 -12.08
CA VAL A 180 13.52 -35.63 -12.32
C VAL A 180 14.08 -36.40 -13.51
N ILE A 181 14.37 -35.73 -14.62
CA ILE A 181 14.96 -36.35 -15.82
C ILE A 181 16.32 -36.98 -15.50
N LEU A 182 17.18 -36.28 -14.75
CA LEU A 182 18.48 -36.81 -14.34
C LEU A 182 18.34 -38.05 -13.44
N ILE A 183 17.41 -38.03 -12.47
CA ILE A 183 17.16 -39.17 -11.59
C ILE A 183 16.66 -40.39 -12.38
N VAL A 184 15.71 -40.19 -13.30
CA VAL A 184 15.19 -41.27 -14.15
C VAL A 184 16.29 -41.80 -15.08
N GLY A 185 17.05 -40.91 -15.72
CA GLY A 185 18.17 -41.28 -16.59
C GLY A 185 19.23 -42.11 -15.86
N MET A 186 19.63 -41.70 -14.65
CA MET A 186 20.57 -42.47 -13.82
C MET A 186 20.03 -43.86 -13.46
N LYS A 187 18.75 -43.98 -13.10
CA LYS A 187 18.13 -45.28 -12.81
C LYS A 187 18.10 -46.19 -14.05
N MET A 188 17.77 -45.65 -15.22
CA MET A 188 17.75 -46.41 -16.47
C MET A 188 19.17 -46.89 -16.86
N LEU A 189 20.17 -46.02 -16.78
CA LEU A 189 21.56 -46.38 -17.05
C LEU A 189 22.07 -47.47 -16.09
N ASN A 190 21.71 -47.39 -14.81
CA ASN A 190 22.09 -48.39 -13.82
C ASN A 190 21.45 -49.76 -14.12
N GLN A 191 20.14 -49.81 -14.41
CA GLN A 191 19.48 -51.06 -14.80
C GLN A 191 20.07 -51.65 -16.08
N PHE A 192 20.36 -50.82 -17.07
CA PHE A 192 20.97 -51.26 -18.33
C PHE A 192 22.38 -51.82 -18.12
N SER A 193 23.19 -51.20 -17.25
CA SER A 193 24.51 -51.69 -16.86
C SER A 193 24.44 -53.08 -16.18
N ILE A 194 23.51 -53.25 -15.23
CA ILE A 194 23.28 -54.54 -14.55
C ILE A 194 22.88 -55.62 -15.56
N PHE A 195 21.96 -55.31 -16.47
CA PHE A 195 21.52 -56.23 -17.52
C PHE A 195 22.68 -56.63 -18.45
N LYS A 196 23.46 -55.66 -18.94
CA LYS A 196 24.60 -55.93 -19.82
C LYS A 196 25.65 -56.85 -19.17
N ASN A 197 25.95 -56.65 -17.89
CA ASN A 197 26.91 -57.48 -17.14
C ASN A 197 26.45 -58.94 -16.94
N GLN A 198 25.14 -59.23 -16.99
CA GLN A 198 24.65 -60.61 -16.95
C GLN A 198 24.89 -61.36 -18.26
N PHE A 199 24.90 -60.68 -19.41
CA PHE A 199 25.10 -61.30 -20.72
C PHE A 199 26.57 -61.46 -21.12
N THR A 200 27.48 -60.67 -20.56
CA THR A 200 28.93 -60.79 -20.84
C THR A 200 29.66 -61.84 -19.98
N LYS A 201 29.00 -62.42 -18.97
CA LYS A 201 29.58 -63.47 -18.10
C LYS A 201 29.25 -64.91 -18.52
N LYS A 202 28.69 -65.12 -19.71
CA LYS A 202 28.40 -66.43 -20.30
C LYS A 202 29.31 -66.69 -21.50
#